data_AF-A0AAJ0ANJ7-F1
#
_entry.id   AF-A0AAJ0ANJ7-F1
#
_cell.length_a   1.000
_cell.length_b   1.000
_cell.length_c   1.000
_cell.angle_alpha   90.00
_cell.angle_beta   90.00
_cell.angle_gamma   90.00
#
_symmetry.space_group_name_H-M   'P 1'
#
loop_
_entity.id
_entity.type
_entity.pdbx_description
1 polymer ?
#
loop_
_entity_poly.entity_id
_entity_poly.type
_entity_poly.pdbx_seq_one_letter_code
_entity_poly.pdbx_strand_id
1 'polypeptide(L)'
;MTSPCLHHAKKGRVFDDPCFVWVRRQKAEESKTLRSREAPRNEVVSCLELFYEGLQDMVDQTEELHKLVMSVTSLGDSVNCHDSRPHLPNSIVEAFERIIGLFVLKAKEISWMNRLAATHDSLHGRHAERRLMDLKRNGAAISERVRNHLDRAKEDIILLGTSKGDMDRIIIAPIGPEFLAVALISNLQNNISKQGTAETVDLISHYRSLTAKLRFNTNRKPKRQAFVEIHALEEELEALQTVVASQQGLLRAYQRLFSPVTFKYPTTDWIYYKERKSLFKLESKCVRRQQRRLAERDRALGLLRKKVRVLRDETKQIIEILDEGHGKAIRVFTIVTLFFLPL
;
A
#
# COMPACT_ATOMS: atom_id res chain seq x y z
N MET A 1 27.58 -37.62 10.90
CA MET A 1 27.53 -36.18 11.20
C MET A 1 26.31 -35.58 10.53
N THR A 2 25.27 -35.32 11.31
CA THR A 2 24.00 -34.72 10.91
C THR A 2 24.15 -33.21 10.76
N SER A 3 23.90 -32.65 9.58
CA SER A 3 23.91 -31.19 9.37
C SER A 3 22.67 -30.54 10.02
N PRO A 4 22.76 -29.36 10.67
CA PRO A 4 21.70 -28.86 11.55
C PRO A 4 20.57 -28.06 10.87
N CYS A 5 20.47 -28.02 9.54
CA CYS A 5 19.60 -27.05 8.86
C CYS A 5 18.39 -27.74 8.18
N LEU A 6 17.29 -27.87 8.92
CA LEU A 6 15.97 -28.26 8.42
C LEU A 6 15.24 -27.04 7.82
N HIS A 7 15.78 -26.45 6.76
CA HIS A 7 15.03 -25.49 5.94
C HIS A 7 14.76 -26.09 4.56
N HIS A 8 13.47 -26.29 4.23
CA HIS A 8 13.05 -26.58 2.86
C HIS A 8 13.39 -25.38 1.96
N ALA A 9 14.61 -25.37 1.41
CA ALA A 9 15.03 -24.35 0.47
C ALA A 9 14.13 -24.40 -0.78
N LYS A 10 13.44 -23.29 -1.08
CA LYS A 10 12.68 -23.15 -2.34
C LYS A 10 13.61 -23.42 -3.52
N LYS A 11 13.17 -24.22 -4.50
CA LYS A 11 13.93 -24.51 -5.73
C LYS A 11 14.48 -23.20 -6.32
N GLY A 12 15.81 -23.10 -6.45
CA GLY A 12 16.52 -21.92 -6.97
C GLY A 12 17.03 -20.90 -5.93
N ARG A 13 16.78 -21.10 -4.63
CA ARG A 13 17.31 -20.26 -3.53
C ARG A 13 18.31 -20.96 -2.61
N VAL A 14 18.76 -22.15 -2.99
CA VAL A 14 19.75 -22.91 -2.22
C VAL A 14 21.07 -22.15 -2.02
N PHE A 15 21.41 -21.23 -2.92
CA PHE A 15 22.61 -20.39 -2.81
C PHE A 15 22.45 -19.16 -1.91
N ASP A 16 21.25 -18.96 -1.37
CA ASP A 16 20.96 -17.94 -0.37
C ASP A 16 21.22 -18.49 1.06
N ASP A 17 21.40 -19.82 1.20
CA ASP A 17 21.71 -20.51 2.45
C ASP A 17 23.24 -20.60 2.65
N PRO A 18 23.81 -19.95 3.68
CA PRO A 18 25.24 -19.95 3.94
C PRO A 18 25.80 -21.35 4.25
N CYS A 19 25.02 -22.22 4.89
CA CYS A 19 25.43 -23.60 5.20
C CYS A 19 25.51 -24.45 3.93
N PHE A 20 24.53 -24.30 3.04
CA PHE A 20 24.54 -24.98 1.74
C PHE A 20 25.75 -24.55 0.89
N VAL A 21 26.01 -23.24 0.83
CA VAL A 21 27.13 -22.68 0.07
C VAL A 21 28.46 -23.19 0.63
N TRP A 22 28.63 -23.21 1.96
CA TRP A 22 29.83 -23.69 2.62
C TRP A 22 30.11 -25.18 2.35
N VAL A 23 29.11 -26.05 2.53
CA VAL A 23 29.24 -27.49 2.29
C VAL A 23 29.51 -27.81 0.81
N ARG A 24 28.81 -27.13 -0.11
CA ARG A 24 29.03 -27.34 -1.56
C ARG A 24 30.41 -26.90 -2.00
N ARG A 25 30.94 -25.82 -1.39
CA ARG A 25 32.27 -25.29 -1.69
C ARG A 25 33.39 -26.18 -1.15
N GLN A 26 33.25 -26.73 0.07
CA GLN A 26 34.19 -27.75 0.60
C GLN A 26 34.26 -28.98 -0.31
N LYS A 27 33.12 -29.53 -0.73
CA LYS A 27 33.09 -30.67 -1.66
C LYS A 27 33.77 -30.36 -3.00
N ALA A 28 33.65 -29.12 -3.49
CA ALA A 28 34.30 -28.69 -4.72
C ALA A 28 35.82 -28.48 -4.58
N GLU A 29 36.31 -28.14 -3.37
CA GLU A 29 37.74 -28.04 -3.04
C GLU A 29 38.36 -29.44 -2.85
N GLU A 30 37.69 -30.35 -2.16
CA GLU A 30 38.10 -31.76 -1.99
C GLU A 30 38.19 -32.52 -3.33
N SER A 31 37.37 -32.13 -4.31
CA SER A 31 37.35 -32.73 -5.66
C SER A 31 38.41 -32.16 -6.61
N LYS A 32 39.15 -31.10 -6.21
CA LYS A 32 40.12 -30.40 -7.07
C LYS A 32 41.53 -30.45 -6.48
N THR A 33 42.14 -31.63 -6.47
CA THR A 33 43.60 -31.73 -6.54
C THR A 33 44.01 -31.41 -7.99
N LEU A 34 44.92 -30.45 -8.18
CA LEU A 34 45.35 -29.88 -9.48
C LEU A 34 44.34 -29.02 -10.26
N ARG A 35 44.18 -27.76 -9.85
CA ARG A 35 44.52 -26.57 -10.66
C ARG A 35 44.07 -25.29 -9.92
N SER A 36 45.06 -24.45 -9.65
CA SER A 36 44.98 -23.04 -9.23
C SER A 36 43.68 -22.34 -9.65
N ARG A 37 42.77 -22.16 -8.68
CA ARG A 37 41.80 -21.06 -8.69
C ARG A 37 41.36 -20.74 -7.25
N GLU A 38 42.30 -20.21 -6.47
CA GLU A 38 42.11 -19.69 -5.10
C GLU A 38 41.23 -18.42 -5.04
N ALA A 39 40.83 -17.87 -6.19
CA ALA A 39 40.17 -16.57 -6.31
C ALA A 39 38.78 -16.37 -5.63
N PRO A 40 37.83 -17.34 -5.63
CA PRO A 40 36.43 -17.02 -5.30
C PRO A 40 36.13 -16.91 -3.79
N ARG A 41 37.02 -17.37 -2.90
CA ARG A 41 36.89 -17.18 -1.45
C ARG A 41 37.25 -15.76 -1.06
N ASN A 42 38.32 -15.23 -1.64
CA ASN A 42 38.80 -13.88 -1.40
C ASN A 42 37.80 -12.85 -1.91
N GLU A 43 37.18 -13.05 -3.09
CA GLU A 43 36.24 -12.06 -3.64
C GLU A 43 34.99 -11.83 -2.77
N VAL A 44 34.38 -12.87 -2.19
CA VAL A 44 33.19 -12.72 -1.33
C VAL A 44 33.57 -12.07 0.01
N VAL A 45 34.71 -12.48 0.57
CA VAL A 45 35.23 -11.90 1.82
C VAL A 45 35.58 -10.43 1.62
N SER A 46 36.33 -10.08 0.58
CA SER A 46 36.65 -8.70 0.24
C SER A 46 35.40 -7.87 -0.07
N CYS A 47 34.36 -8.45 -0.67
CA CYS A 47 33.08 -7.77 -0.87
C CYS A 47 32.37 -7.44 0.46
N LEU A 48 32.45 -8.33 1.44
CA LEU A 48 31.91 -8.12 2.78
C LEU A 48 32.74 -7.11 3.58
N GLU A 49 34.07 -7.15 3.47
CA GLU A 49 34.97 -6.17 4.09
C GLU A 49 34.71 -4.75 3.57
N LEU A 50 34.66 -4.57 2.25
CA LEU A 50 34.31 -3.28 1.64
C LEU A 50 32.91 -2.79 2.04
N PHE A 51 31.97 -3.71 2.23
CA PHE A 51 30.64 -3.34 2.70
C PHE A 51 30.66 -2.94 4.18
N TYR A 52 31.43 -3.63 5.01
CA TYR A 52 31.60 -3.30 6.41
C TYR A 52 32.27 -1.93 6.60
N GLU A 53 33.34 -1.63 5.85
CA GLU A 53 33.97 -0.31 5.84
C GLU A 53 32.98 0.80 5.46
N GLY A 54 32.19 0.58 4.40
CA GLY A 54 31.16 1.54 3.99
C GLY A 54 30.02 1.70 5.00
N LEU A 55 29.69 0.66 5.77
CA LEU A 55 28.73 0.74 6.87
C LEU A 55 29.31 1.50 8.06
N GLN A 56 30.60 1.34 8.35
CA GLN A 56 31.25 2.05 9.45
C GLN A 56 31.18 3.57 9.25
N ASP A 57 31.46 4.06 8.04
CA ASP A 57 31.27 5.47 7.66
C ASP A 57 29.83 5.97 7.94
N MET A 58 28.83 5.17 7.59
CA MET A 58 27.42 5.51 7.87
C MET A 58 27.08 5.48 9.37
N VAL A 59 27.68 4.57 10.13
CA VAL A 59 27.52 4.49 11.59
C VAL A 59 28.11 5.74 12.24
N ASP A 60 29.31 6.14 11.83
CA ASP A 60 29.98 7.33 12.37
C ASP A 60 29.16 8.61 12.10
N GLN A 61 28.62 8.76 10.88
CA GLN A 61 27.70 9.86 10.53
C GLN A 61 26.41 9.83 11.37
N THR A 62 25.85 8.64 11.60
CA THR A 62 24.64 8.49 12.42
C THR A 62 24.91 8.80 13.90
N GLU A 63 26.09 8.46 14.40
CA GLU A 63 26.51 8.79 15.77
C GLU A 63 26.72 10.30 15.94
N GLU A 64 27.28 10.98 14.93
CA GLU A 64 27.37 12.44 14.89
C GLU A 64 25.98 13.08 14.95
N LEU A 65 25.04 12.60 14.11
CA LEU A 65 23.65 13.04 14.12
C LEU A 65 22.98 12.82 15.48
N HIS A 66 23.23 11.68 16.13
CA HIS A 66 22.70 11.40 17.45
C HIS A 66 23.21 12.39 18.51
N LYS A 67 24.52 12.68 18.50
CA LYS A 67 25.14 13.69 19.38
C LYS A 67 24.56 15.09 19.14
N LEU A 68 24.30 15.47 17.89
CA LEU A 68 23.66 16.73 17.52
C LEU A 68 22.22 16.83 18.01
N VAL A 69 21.43 15.75 17.90
CA VAL A 69 20.06 15.74 18.44
C VAL A 69 20.09 15.93 19.96
N MET A 70 20.98 15.22 20.66
CA MET A 70 21.12 15.34 22.12
C MET A 70 21.49 16.76 22.57
N SER A 71 22.39 17.44 21.85
CA SER A 71 22.81 18.81 22.18
C SER A 71 21.73 19.86 21.89
N VAL A 72 20.90 19.66 20.87
CA VAL A 72 19.76 20.55 20.57
C VAL A 72 18.64 20.38 21.60
N THR A 73 18.37 19.15 22.06
CA THR A 73 17.36 18.91 23.10
C THR A 73 17.73 19.48 24.47
N SER A 74 19.01 19.52 24.86
CA SER A 74 19.42 20.06 26.16
C SER A 74 19.29 21.60 26.26
N LEU A 75 19.26 22.30 25.12
CA LEU A 75 19.09 23.75 25.05
C LEU A 75 17.61 24.19 25.19
N GLY A 76 16.66 23.27 24.97
CA GLY A 76 15.22 23.55 24.85
C GLY A 76 14.39 23.40 26.14
N ASP A 77 15.00 23.02 27.27
CA ASP A 77 14.27 22.71 28.52
C ASP A 77 13.76 23.93 29.30
N SER A 78 13.86 25.12 28.73
CA SER A 78 13.35 26.37 29.33
C SER A 78 12.16 26.90 28.54
N VAL A 79 10.96 26.66 29.10
CA VAL A 79 9.68 27.36 28.86
C VAL A 79 8.76 26.74 27.80
N ASN A 80 7.71 26.08 28.29
CA ASN A 80 6.42 25.82 27.65
C ASN A 80 6.44 25.27 26.21
N CYS A 81 6.22 23.96 26.03
CA CYS A 81 5.65 23.48 24.78
C CYS A 81 4.78 22.25 24.97
N HIS A 82 3.50 22.37 24.63
CA HIS A 82 2.51 21.29 24.63
C HIS A 82 2.72 20.23 23.52
N ASP A 83 3.82 20.30 22.78
CA ASP A 83 4.22 19.33 21.74
C ASP A 83 5.69 18.92 21.91
N SER A 84 6.03 18.33 23.06
CA SER A 84 7.32 17.68 23.34
C SER A 84 7.48 16.36 22.56
N ARG A 85 7.11 16.32 21.28
CA ARG A 85 7.25 15.11 20.46
C ARG A 85 8.55 15.21 19.68
N PRO A 86 9.42 14.18 19.73
CA PRO A 86 10.64 14.20 18.93
C PRO A 86 10.24 14.27 17.45
N HIS A 87 10.59 15.39 16.82
CA HIS A 87 10.41 15.60 15.39
C HIS A 87 11.60 14.96 14.69
N LEU A 88 11.33 14.01 13.81
CA LEU A 88 12.37 13.41 12.98
C LEU A 88 12.33 14.04 11.59
N PRO A 89 13.45 14.55 11.08
CA PRO A 89 13.57 14.94 9.68
C PRO A 89 13.22 13.77 8.75
N ASN A 90 12.48 14.05 7.67
CA ASN A 90 12.17 13.05 6.62
C ASN A 90 13.43 12.43 6.04
N SER A 91 14.49 13.22 5.91
CA SER A 91 15.81 12.83 5.44
C SER A 91 16.40 11.65 6.24
N ILE A 92 16.16 11.56 7.55
CA ILE A 92 16.60 10.43 8.39
C ILE A 92 15.81 9.15 8.06
N VAL A 93 14.49 9.27 7.88
CA VAL A 93 13.64 8.12 7.52
C VAL A 93 14.02 7.60 6.14
N GLU A 94 14.24 8.50 5.19
CA GLU A 94 14.73 8.14 3.86
C GLU A 94 16.11 7.49 3.91
N ALA A 95 17.03 7.99 4.73
CA ALA A 95 18.33 7.35 4.95
C ALA A 95 18.17 5.92 5.49
N PHE A 96 17.32 5.72 6.51
CA PHE A 96 17.06 4.40 7.09
C PHE A 96 16.47 3.40 6.09
N GLU A 97 15.45 3.79 5.32
CA GLU A 97 14.87 2.94 4.28
C GLU A 97 15.91 2.53 3.23
N ARG A 98 16.81 3.45 2.87
CA ARG A 98 17.88 3.21 1.91
C ARG A 98 18.98 2.31 2.49
N ILE A 99 19.31 2.43 3.78
CA ILE A 99 20.22 1.52 4.50
C ILE A 99 19.67 0.10 4.46
N ILE A 100 18.38 -0.11 4.77
CA ILE A 100 17.74 -1.43 4.62
C ILE A 100 17.86 -1.93 3.17
N GLY A 101 17.63 -1.03 2.20
CA GLY A 101 17.84 -1.32 0.78
C GLY A 101 19.25 -1.81 0.46
N LEU A 102 20.29 -1.23 1.07
CA LEU A 102 21.68 -1.67 0.91
C LEU A 102 21.90 -3.09 1.43
N PHE A 103 21.41 -3.43 2.62
CA PHE A 103 21.49 -4.80 3.16
C PHE A 103 20.84 -5.81 2.20
N VAL A 104 19.67 -5.49 1.66
CA VAL A 104 18.97 -6.35 0.69
C VAL A 104 19.75 -6.48 -0.62
N LEU A 105 20.32 -5.40 -1.14
CA LEU A 105 21.13 -5.45 -2.36
C LEU A 105 22.42 -6.25 -2.16
N LYS A 106 23.09 -6.08 -1.02
CA LYS A 106 24.32 -6.81 -0.69
C LYS A 106 24.08 -8.29 -0.49
N ALA A 107 23.00 -8.67 0.20
CA ALA A 107 22.58 -10.07 0.29
C ALA A 107 22.33 -10.68 -1.11
N LYS A 108 21.72 -9.92 -2.02
CA LYS A 108 21.54 -10.36 -3.42
C LYS A 108 22.88 -10.47 -4.15
N GLU A 109 23.78 -9.50 -4.00
CA GLU A 109 25.11 -9.50 -4.61
C GLU A 109 25.88 -10.79 -4.23
N ILE A 110 25.93 -11.10 -2.94
CA ILE A 110 26.60 -12.31 -2.41
C ILE A 110 25.94 -13.59 -2.94
N SER A 111 24.61 -13.66 -2.96
CA SER A 111 23.90 -14.80 -3.55
C SER A 111 24.26 -15.01 -5.03
N TRP A 112 24.35 -13.93 -5.81
CA TRP A 112 24.75 -14.01 -7.21
C TRP A 112 26.23 -14.40 -7.39
N MET A 113 27.13 -13.92 -6.52
CA MET A 113 28.53 -14.37 -6.49
C MET A 113 28.65 -15.87 -6.20
N ASN A 114 27.86 -16.38 -5.24
CA ASN A 114 27.82 -17.80 -4.90
C ASN A 114 27.30 -18.65 -6.07
N ARG A 115 26.28 -18.18 -6.79
CA ARG A 115 25.75 -18.84 -8.00
C ARG A 115 26.78 -18.87 -9.12
N LEU A 116 27.48 -17.75 -9.35
CA LEU A 116 28.53 -17.66 -10.37
C LEU A 116 29.69 -18.62 -10.07
N ALA A 117 30.11 -18.71 -8.80
CA ALA A 117 31.14 -19.65 -8.37
C ALA A 117 30.73 -21.13 -8.53
N ALA A 118 29.43 -21.44 -8.48
CA ALA A 118 28.90 -22.80 -8.53
C ALA A 118 28.47 -23.28 -9.93
N THR A 119 28.40 -22.40 -10.94
CA THR A 119 27.87 -22.69 -12.27
C THR A 119 28.99 -22.68 -13.31
N HIS A 120 29.17 -23.77 -14.03
CA HIS A 120 30.21 -23.93 -15.08
C HIS A 120 29.75 -23.51 -16.49
N ASP A 121 28.52 -23.01 -16.62
CA ASP A 121 27.88 -22.74 -17.92
C ASP A 121 28.20 -21.31 -18.43
N SER A 122 28.76 -21.22 -19.64
CA SER A 122 29.37 -19.98 -20.19
C SER A 122 28.35 -18.89 -20.58
N LEU A 123 27.13 -19.28 -20.97
CA LEU A 123 26.06 -18.34 -21.30
C LEU A 123 25.36 -17.81 -20.04
N HIS A 124 25.15 -18.68 -19.05
CA HIS A 124 24.62 -18.30 -17.74
C HIS A 124 25.59 -17.37 -16.99
N GLY A 125 26.91 -17.63 -17.09
CA GLY A 125 27.96 -16.80 -16.52
C GLY A 125 27.92 -15.34 -16.99
N ARG A 126 27.83 -15.10 -18.31
CA ARG A 126 27.76 -13.74 -18.88
C ARG A 126 26.52 -12.95 -18.47
N HIS A 127 25.39 -13.61 -18.23
CA HIS A 127 24.19 -12.96 -17.70
C HIS A 127 24.32 -12.65 -16.20
N ALA A 128 24.84 -13.61 -15.42
CA ALA A 128 25.08 -13.44 -13.99
C ALA A 128 26.11 -12.34 -13.71
N GLU A 129 27.18 -12.24 -14.50
CA GLU A 129 28.20 -11.17 -14.40
C GLU A 129 27.60 -9.78 -14.67
N ARG A 130 26.80 -9.63 -15.74
CA ARG A 130 26.08 -8.38 -16.02
C ARG A 130 25.16 -8.01 -14.85
N ARG A 131 24.41 -8.98 -14.33
CA ARG A 131 23.51 -8.76 -13.19
C ARG A 131 24.28 -8.36 -11.93
N LEU A 132 25.46 -8.93 -11.70
CA LEU A 132 26.33 -8.60 -10.58
C LEU A 132 26.87 -7.17 -10.70
N MET A 133 27.30 -6.76 -11.90
CA MET A 133 27.72 -5.38 -12.17
C MET A 133 26.58 -4.37 -11.94
N ASP A 134 25.36 -4.70 -12.36
CA ASP A 134 24.19 -3.86 -12.09
C ASP A 134 23.89 -3.74 -10.60
N LEU A 135 23.98 -4.85 -9.85
CA LEU A 135 23.81 -4.84 -8.39
C LEU A 135 24.88 -3.99 -7.70
N LYS A 136 26.14 -4.07 -8.13
CA LYS A 136 27.25 -3.23 -7.62
C LYS A 136 27.00 -1.74 -7.88
N ARG A 137 26.63 -1.37 -9.11
CA ARG A 137 26.31 0.02 -9.47
C ARG A 137 25.13 0.56 -8.67
N ASN A 138 24.06 -0.24 -8.55
CA ASN A 138 22.90 0.14 -7.76
C ASN A 138 23.26 0.27 -6.27
N GLY A 139 24.10 -0.62 -5.74
CA GLY A 139 24.62 -0.54 -4.37
C GLY A 139 25.38 0.77 -4.14
N ALA A 140 26.33 1.11 -5.00
CA ALA A 140 27.08 2.36 -4.91
C ALA A 140 26.17 3.59 -5.00
N ALA A 141 25.20 3.60 -5.93
CA ALA A 141 24.25 4.71 -6.07
C ALA A 141 23.34 4.86 -4.86
N ILE A 142 22.89 3.77 -4.23
CA ILE A 142 22.11 3.85 -2.99
C ILE A 142 23.00 4.29 -1.82
N SER A 143 24.24 3.81 -1.74
CA SER A 143 25.20 4.22 -0.70
C SER A 143 25.45 5.72 -0.73
N GLU A 144 25.63 6.27 -1.93
CA GLU A 144 25.78 7.71 -2.12
C GLU A 144 24.52 8.48 -1.72
N ARG A 145 23.33 7.96 -2.04
CA ARG A 145 22.08 8.58 -1.59
C ARG A 145 21.93 8.54 -0.07
N VAL A 146 22.32 7.46 0.59
CA VAL A 146 22.30 7.38 2.07
C VAL A 146 23.13 8.52 2.65
N ARG A 147 24.38 8.70 2.18
CA ARG A 147 25.25 9.81 2.64
C ARG A 147 24.59 11.16 2.43
N ASN A 148 24.09 11.43 1.22
CA ASN A 148 23.37 12.68 0.93
C ASN A 148 22.13 12.90 1.83
N HIS A 149 21.40 11.84 2.18
CA HIS A 149 20.25 11.94 3.09
C HIS A 149 20.70 12.16 4.54
N LEU A 150 21.82 11.58 4.98
CA LEU A 150 22.41 11.83 6.30
C LEU A 150 22.97 13.25 6.42
N ASP A 151 23.62 13.78 5.37
CA ASP A 151 24.08 15.17 5.32
C ASP A 151 22.90 16.15 5.36
N ARG A 152 21.85 15.88 4.59
CA ARG A 152 20.60 16.68 4.67
C ARG A 152 19.95 16.59 6.04
N ALA A 153 19.95 15.41 6.66
CA ALA A 153 19.43 15.27 8.02
C ALA A 153 20.24 16.10 9.03
N LYS A 154 21.55 16.22 8.83
CA LYS A 154 22.43 17.08 9.63
C LYS A 154 22.04 18.54 9.51
N GLU A 155 21.87 19.02 8.28
CA GLU A 155 21.39 20.37 7.98
C GLU A 155 20.01 20.61 8.63
N ASP A 156 19.08 19.68 8.45
CA ASP A 156 17.73 19.76 9.02
C ASP A 156 17.75 19.83 10.56
N ILE A 157 18.61 19.05 11.22
CA ILE A 157 18.76 19.06 12.70
C ILE A 157 19.36 20.38 13.19
N ILE A 158 20.35 20.93 12.50
CA ILE A 158 20.94 22.24 12.83
C ILE A 158 19.90 23.36 12.64
N LEU A 159 19.10 23.28 11.57
CA LEU A 159 18.01 24.22 11.29
C LEU A 159 16.83 24.06 12.26
N LEU A 160 16.58 22.86 12.79
CA LEU A 160 15.60 22.61 13.86
C LEU A 160 15.97 23.34 15.15
N GLY A 161 17.26 23.48 15.45
CA GLY A 161 17.75 24.24 16.62
C GLY A 161 17.67 25.76 16.46
N THR A 162 17.60 26.27 15.23
CA THR A 162 17.75 27.71 14.92
C THR A 162 16.52 28.36 14.29
N SER A 163 15.60 27.61 13.69
CA SER A 163 14.41 28.14 13.01
C SER A 163 13.11 27.46 13.43
N LYS A 164 12.08 28.25 13.73
CA LYS A 164 10.70 27.77 13.96
C LYS A 164 9.95 27.48 12.63
N GLY A 165 10.67 27.33 11.52
CA GLY A 165 10.12 27.22 10.17
C GLY A 165 9.54 25.84 9.84
N ASP A 166 8.48 25.85 9.04
CA ASP A 166 7.68 24.72 8.54
C ASP A 166 8.52 23.80 7.64
N MET A 167 9.35 22.97 8.26
CA MET A 167 10.03 21.86 7.58
C MET A 167 9.10 20.65 7.50
N ASP A 168 9.26 19.83 6.45
CA ASP A 168 8.59 18.54 6.32
C ASP A 168 9.00 17.60 7.47
N ARG A 169 8.29 17.74 8.59
CA ARG A 169 8.55 17.06 9.86
C ARG A 169 7.71 15.79 9.94
N ILE A 170 8.35 14.64 10.18
CA ILE A 170 7.63 13.47 10.68
C ILE A 170 7.47 13.62 12.19
N ILE A 171 6.22 13.79 12.62
CA ILE A 171 5.85 13.70 14.03
C ILE A 171 5.80 12.21 14.37
N ILE A 172 6.80 11.70 15.08
CA ILE A 172 6.75 10.36 15.66
C ILE A 172 5.74 10.42 16.80
N ALA A 173 4.51 10.00 16.51
CA ALA A 173 3.50 9.79 17.53
C ALA A 173 3.59 8.33 17.99
N PRO A 174 3.58 8.04 19.31
CA PRO A 174 3.30 6.68 19.75
C PRO A 174 1.96 6.25 19.13
N ILE A 175 1.99 5.12 18.42
CA ILE A 175 0.81 4.56 17.75
C ILE A 175 0.26 3.47 18.66
N GLY A 176 -0.95 3.69 19.18
CA GLY A 176 -1.68 2.67 19.92
C GLY A 176 -2.29 1.61 18.98
N PRO A 177 -2.61 0.41 19.50
CA PRO A 177 -3.35 -0.61 18.76
C PRO A 177 -4.70 -0.09 18.24
N GLU A 178 -5.30 0.88 18.94
CA GLU A 178 -6.50 1.60 18.53
C GLU A 178 -6.31 2.26 17.16
N PHE A 179 -5.24 3.05 17.01
CA PHE A 179 -4.95 3.71 15.74
C PHE A 179 -4.73 2.70 14.61
N LEU A 180 -4.01 1.60 14.87
CA LEU A 180 -3.81 0.53 13.90
C LEU A 180 -5.14 -0.08 13.47
N ALA A 181 -6.07 -0.32 14.40
CA ALA A 181 -7.40 -0.81 14.09
C ALA A 181 -8.15 0.14 13.14
N VAL A 182 -8.14 1.46 13.40
CA VAL A 182 -8.76 2.45 12.49
C VAL A 182 -8.09 2.45 11.12
N ALA A 183 -6.76 2.38 11.08
CA ALA A 183 -6.01 2.36 9.83
C ALA A 183 -6.36 1.13 8.99
N LEU A 184 -6.45 -0.04 9.62
CA LEU A 184 -6.87 -1.29 8.98
C LEU A 184 -8.31 -1.21 8.48
N ILE A 185 -9.26 -0.77 9.33
CA ILE A 185 -10.65 -0.55 8.94
C ILE A 185 -10.73 0.39 7.74
N SER A 186 -10.00 1.51 7.78
CA SER A 186 -9.97 2.48 6.68
C SER A 186 -9.40 1.87 5.41
N ASN A 187 -8.33 1.08 5.49
CA ASN A 187 -7.75 0.41 4.34
C ASN A 187 -8.73 -0.61 3.73
N LEU A 188 -9.38 -1.43 4.55
CA LEU A 188 -10.37 -2.41 4.09
C LEU A 188 -11.58 -1.74 3.42
N GLN A 189 -12.02 -0.59 3.93
CA GLN A 189 -13.15 0.16 3.35
C GLN A 189 -12.84 0.84 2.01
N ASN A 190 -11.55 1.13 1.75
CA ASN A 190 -11.11 1.89 0.59
C ASN A 190 -10.53 1.00 -0.52
N ASN A 191 -9.89 -0.12 -0.16
CA ASN A 191 -9.21 -0.99 -1.12
C ASN A 191 -10.10 -2.20 -1.43
N ILE A 192 -10.89 -2.10 -2.50
CA ILE A 192 -11.62 -3.23 -3.07
C ILE A 192 -10.74 -3.84 -4.15
N SER A 193 -10.13 -5.00 -3.85
CA SER A 193 -9.34 -5.76 -4.82
C SER A 193 -10.28 -6.62 -5.66
N LYS A 194 -10.01 -6.72 -6.96
CA LYS A 194 -10.58 -7.82 -7.76
C LYS A 194 -10.05 -9.15 -7.22
N GLN A 195 -10.94 -10.14 -7.14
CA GLN A 195 -10.57 -11.47 -6.69
C GLN A 195 -9.52 -12.06 -7.63
N GLY A 196 -8.34 -12.41 -7.10
CA GLY A 196 -7.25 -13.01 -7.88
C GLY A 196 -6.33 -12.02 -8.62
N THR A 197 -6.54 -10.71 -8.54
CA THR A 197 -5.60 -9.71 -9.10
C THR A 197 -5.23 -8.65 -8.07
N ALA A 198 -4.04 -8.05 -8.23
CA ALA A 198 -3.56 -6.94 -7.38
C ALA A 198 -4.15 -5.57 -7.77
N GLU A 199 -5.15 -5.54 -8.66
CA GLU A 199 -5.78 -4.31 -9.13
C GLU A 199 -6.84 -3.81 -8.15
N THR A 200 -6.68 -2.58 -7.68
CA THR A 200 -7.70 -1.86 -6.92
C THR A 200 -8.77 -1.32 -7.86
N VAL A 201 -10.04 -1.61 -7.56
CA VAL A 201 -11.18 -1.09 -8.34
C VAL A 201 -11.70 0.19 -7.72
N ASP A 202 -11.70 1.28 -8.49
CA ASP A 202 -12.53 2.44 -8.14
C ASP A 202 -14.00 2.11 -8.41
N LEU A 203 -14.70 1.75 -7.32
CA LEU A 203 -16.13 1.43 -7.29
C LEU A 203 -16.97 2.49 -8.02
N ILE A 204 -16.67 3.78 -7.80
CA ILE A 204 -17.49 4.86 -8.37
C ILE A 204 -17.29 4.94 -9.89
N SER A 205 -16.05 4.83 -10.38
CA SER A 205 -15.80 4.76 -11.82
C SER A 205 -16.46 3.54 -12.47
N HIS A 206 -16.44 2.39 -11.79
CA HIS A 206 -17.02 1.15 -12.29
C HIS A 206 -18.53 1.28 -12.53
N TYR A 207 -19.26 1.74 -11.50
CA TYR A 207 -20.71 1.94 -11.60
C TYR A 207 -21.09 3.09 -12.54
N ARG A 208 -20.24 4.13 -12.68
CA ARG A 208 -20.40 5.16 -13.73
C ARG A 208 -20.32 4.57 -15.13
N SER A 209 -19.32 3.71 -15.38
CA SER A 209 -19.14 3.04 -16.67
C SER A 209 -20.33 2.12 -16.99
N LEU A 210 -20.79 1.32 -16.03
CA LEU A 210 -21.97 0.46 -16.18
C LEU A 210 -23.23 1.27 -16.51
N THR A 211 -23.48 2.35 -15.76
CA THR A 211 -24.62 3.25 -16.02
C THR A 211 -24.55 3.84 -17.43
N ALA A 212 -23.37 4.29 -17.88
CA ALA A 212 -23.20 4.84 -19.23
C ALA A 212 -23.45 3.81 -20.33
N LYS A 213 -22.94 2.58 -20.16
CA LYS A 213 -23.17 1.46 -21.09
C LYS A 213 -24.65 1.11 -21.19
N LEU A 214 -25.35 1.02 -20.06
CA LEU A 214 -26.79 0.75 -20.04
C LEU A 214 -27.57 1.86 -20.75
N ARG A 215 -27.27 3.14 -20.46
CA ARG A 215 -27.90 4.27 -21.17
C ARG A 215 -27.75 4.17 -22.69
N PHE A 216 -26.54 3.88 -23.16
CA PHE A 216 -26.28 3.76 -24.59
C PHE A 216 -27.05 2.60 -25.23
N ASN A 217 -27.09 1.44 -24.57
CA ASN A 217 -27.81 0.27 -25.06
C ASN A 217 -29.31 0.51 -25.09
N THR A 218 -29.87 1.09 -24.03
CA THR A 218 -31.31 1.35 -23.90
C THR A 218 -31.79 2.38 -24.92
N ASN A 219 -31.01 3.44 -25.17
CA ASN A 219 -31.34 4.44 -26.19
C ASN A 219 -31.34 3.87 -27.61
N ARG A 220 -30.50 2.87 -27.89
CA ARG A 220 -30.45 2.22 -29.21
C ARG A 220 -31.55 1.18 -29.40
N LYS A 221 -31.84 0.39 -28.37
CA LYS A 221 -32.81 -0.72 -28.43
C LYS A 221 -33.55 -0.83 -27.09
N PRO A 222 -34.64 -0.08 -26.88
CA PRO A 222 -35.46 -0.19 -25.67
C PRO A 222 -36.13 -1.56 -25.66
N LYS A 223 -35.66 -2.45 -24.78
CA LYS A 223 -36.20 -3.79 -24.58
C LYS A 223 -36.59 -3.96 -23.11
N ARG A 224 -37.57 -4.83 -22.83
CA ARG A 224 -37.91 -5.23 -21.44
C ARG A 224 -36.70 -5.72 -20.64
N GLN A 225 -35.76 -6.42 -21.29
CA GLN A 225 -34.52 -6.84 -20.64
C GLN A 225 -33.68 -5.66 -20.11
N ALA A 226 -33.58 -4.57 -20.88
CA ALA A 226 -32.85 -3.39 -20.45
C ALA A 226 -33.49 -2.73 -19.21
N PHE A 227 -34.83 -2.74 -19.12
CA PHE A 227 -35.54 -2.28 -17.93
C PHE A 227 -35.20 -3.12 -16.69
N VAL A 228 -35.14 -4.45 -16.82
CA VAL A 228 -34.73 -5.36 -15.73
C VAL A 228 -33.29 -5.11 -15.30
N GLU A 229 -32.36 -4.94 -16.26
CA GLU A 229 -30.95 -4.64 -15.97
C GLU A 229 -30.76 -3.28 -15.27
N ILE A 230 -31.52 -2.26 -15.67
CA ILE A 230 -31.51 -0.95 -15.01
C ILE A 230 -32.05 -1.05 -13.57
N HIS A 231 -33.09 -1.86 -13.36
CA HIS A 231 -33.66 -2.06 -12.03
C HIS A 231 -32.68 -2.79 -11.10
N ALA A 232 -32.04 -3.87 -11.58
CA ALA A 232 -31.00 -4.57 -10.83
C ALA A 232 -29.84 -3.63 -10.45
N LEU A 233 -29.43 -2.74 -11.37
CA LEU A 233 -28.43 -1.72 -11.06
C LEU A 233 -28.89 -0.73 -9.98
N GLU A 234 -30.16 -0.33 -9.96
CA GLU A 234 -30.70 0.53 -8.89
C GLU A 234 -30.63 -0.16 -7.52
N GLU A 235 -31.01 -1.44 -7.46
CA GLU A 235 -30.94 -2.25 -6.24
C GLU A 235 -29.50 -2.43 -5.75
N GLU A 236 -28.56 -2.72 -6.65
CA GLU A 236 -27.13 -2.79 -6.30
C GLU A 236 -26.62 -1.48 -5.71
N LEU A 237 -26.97 -0.34 -6.32
CA LEU A 237 -26.58 0.97 -5.82
C LEU A 237 -27.17 1.27 -4.44
N GLU A 238 -28.42 0.85 -4.18
CA GLU A 238 -29.06 0.94 -2.87
C GLU A 238 -28.40 0.06 -1.81
N ALA A 239 -28.07 -1.18 -2.16
CA ALA A 239 -27.32 -2.08 -1.30
C ALA A 239 -25.95 -1.48 -0.93
N LEU A 240 -25.24 -0.90 -1.91
CA LEU A 240 -23.97 -0.21 -1.67
C LEU A 240 -24.12 0.99 -0.74
N GLN A 241 -25.15 1.81 -0.90
CA GLN A 241 -25.43 2.93 0.02
C GLN A 241 -25.65 2.44 1.46
N THR A 242 -26.37 1.33 1.63
CA THR A 242 -26.59 0.70 2.93
C THR A 242 -25.27 0.24 3.57
N VAL A 243 -24.37 -0.34 2.78
CA VAL A 243 -23.01 -0.70 3.23
C VAL A 243 -22.22 0.53 3.65
N VAL A 244 -22.25 1.62 2.87
CA VAL A 244 -21.56 2.87 3.23
C VAL A 244 -22.12 3.45 4.54
N ALA A 245 -23.43 3.43 4.73
CA ALA A 245 -24.07 3.90 5.95
C ALA A 245 -23.64 3.07 7.18
N SER A 246 -23.59 1.75 7.04
CA SER A 246 -23.07 0.84 8.09
C SER A 246 -21.60 1.14 8.44
N GLN A 247 -20.75 1.36 7.43
CA GLN A 247 -19.35 1.72 7.62
C GLN A 247 -19.17 3.08 8.33
N GLN A 248 -20.02 4.07 8.01
CA GLN A 248 -20.04 5.34 8.76
C GLN A 248 -20.48 5.12 10.21
N GLY A 249 -21.50 4.28 10.44
CA GLY A 249 -21.97 3.90 11.76
C GLY A 249 -20.88 3.25 12.61
N LEU A 250 -20.14 2.30 12.04
CA LEU A 250 -18.99 1.65 12.67
C LEU A 250 -17.94 2.66 13.12
N LEU A 251 -17.56 3.61 12.27
CA LEU A 251 -16.56 4.64 12.61
C LEU A 251 -17.05 5.58 13.72
N ARG A 252 -18.35 5.92 13.75
CA ARG A 252 -18.93 6.72 14.84
C ARG A 252 -18.93 5.94 16.16
N ALA A 253 -19.30 4.66 16.14
CA ALA A 253 -19.27 3.79 17.31
C ALA A 253 -17.84 3.63 17.84
N TYR A 254 -16.89 3.37 16.94
CA TYR A 254 -15.46 3.32 17.24
C TYR A 254 -15.01 4.60 17.95
N GLN A 255 -15.30 5.77 17.38
CA GLN A 255 -14.89 7.05 17.94
C GLN A 255 -15.48 7.33 19.33
N ARG A 256 -16.72 6.86 19.58
CA ARG A 256 -17.35 6.96 20.91
C ARG A 256 -16.70 6.03 21.92
N LEU A 257 -16.49 4.75 21.56
CA LEU A 257 -15.91 3.74 22.44
C LEU A 257 -14.54 4.19 22.98
N PHE A 258 -13.74 4.76 22.08
CA PHE A 258 -12.37 5.16 22.32
C PHE A 258 -12.21 6.63 22.74
N SER A 259 -13.31 7.35 22.94
CA SER A 259 -13.28 8.76 23.37
C SER A 259 -12.66 8.90 24.76
N PRO A 260 -11.71 9.81 25.00
CA PRO A 260 -11.14 10.04 26.33
C PRO A 260 -12.22 10.37 27.37
N VAL A 261 -13.35 10.93 26.94
CA VAL A 261 -14.47 11.27 27.81
C VAL A 261 -15.12 10.02 28.42
N THR A 262 -15.15 8.88 27.71
CA THR A 262 -15.73 7.63 28.23
C THR A 262 -14.85 6.97 29.29
N PHE A 263 -13.57 7.36 29.40
CA PHE A 263 -12.62 6.85 30.38
C PHE A 263 -12.47 7.77 31.61
N LYS A 264 -13.22 8.88 31.70
CA LYS A 264 -13.12 9.79 32.85
C LYS A 264 -13.93 9.24 34.02
N TYR A 265 -13.32 8.38 34.85
CA TYR A 265 -13.90 7.92 36.12
C TYR A 265 -13.06 8.40 37.32
N PRO A 266 -13.67 8.53 38.51
CA PRO A 266 -12.95 8.93 39.73
C PRO A 266 -11.76 8.04 40.10
N THR A 267 -11.79 6.78 39.66
CA THR A 267 -10.75 5.76 39.90
C THR A 267 -9.73 5.64 38.78
N THR A 268 -9.88 6.41 37.69
CA THR A 268 -8.96 6.35 36.55
C THR A 268 -7.66 7.05 36.88
N ASP A 269 -6.55 6.35 36.71
CA ASP A 269 -5.22 6.95 36.81
C ASP A 269 -5.10 8.15 35.86
N TRP A 270 -4.72 9.30 36.43
CA TRP A 270 -4.53 10.55 35.71
C TRP A 270 -3.47 10.43 34.60
N ILE A 271 -2.41 9.63 34.83
CA ILE A 271 -1.33 9.41 33.86
C ILE A 271 -1.89 8.68 32.64
N TYR A 272 -2.60 7.57 32.87
CA TYR A 272 -3.30 6.82 31.82
C TYR A 272 -4.27 7.70 31.02
N TYR A 273 -5.08 8.52 31.71
CA TYR A 273 -6.03 9.43 31.06
C TYR A 273 -5.32 10.44 30.14
N LYS A 274 -4.21 11.03 30.59
CA LYS A 274 -3.42 12.00 29.82
C LYS A 274 -2.82 11.35 28.56
N GLU A 275 -2.28 10.14 28.69
CA GLU A 275 -1.73 9.37 27.58
C GLU A 275 -2.82 9.01 26.57
N ARG A 276 -3.94 8.43 27.02
CA ARG A 276 -5.09 8.09 26.16
C ARG A 276 -5.60 9.29 25.38
N LYS A 277 -5.73 10.44 26.04
CA LYS A 277 -6.15 11.70 25.42
C LYS A 277 -5.18 12.17 24.34
N SER A 278 -3.88 11.93 24.53
CA SER A 278 -2.84 12.30 23.56
C SER A 278 -2.88 11.43 22.29
N LEU A 279 -3.12 10.12 22.44
CA LEU A 279 -3.24 9.14 21.36
C LEU A 279 -4.52 9.36 20.54
N PHE A 280 -5.63 9.63 21.23
CA PHE A 280 -6.95 9.83 20.61
C PHE A 280 -6.99 10.97 19.60
N LYS A 281 -6.11 11.98 19.73
CA LYS A 281 -6.02 13.09 18.76
C LYS A 281 -5.73 12.57 17.35
N LEU A 282 -4.78 11.63 17.22
CA LEU A 282 -4.36 11.08 15.95
C LEU A 282 -5.43 10.13 15.38
N GLU A 283 -5.96 9.24 16.23
CA GLU A 283 -7.07 8.34 15.89
C GLU A 283 -8.28 9.12 15.37
N SER A 284 -8.69 10.17 16.08
CA SER A 284 -9.79 11.05 15.69
C SER A 284 -9.53 11.73 14.34
N LYS A 285 -8.29 12.13 14.05
CA LYS A 285 -7.94 12.71 12.74
C LYS A 285 -8.10 11.68 11.62
N CYS A 286 -7.68 10.44 11.87
CA CYS A 286 -7.82 9.32 10.94
C CYS A 286 -9.31 8.98 10.69
N VAL A 287 -10.10 8.84 11.76
CA VAL A 287 -11.55 8.59 11.69
C VAL A 287 -12.26 9.70 10.92
N ARG A 288 -12.00 10.99 11.24
CA ARG A 288 -12.62 12.12 10.53
C ARG A 288 -12.25 12.17 9.04
N ARG A 289 -11.03 11.80 8.69
CA ARG A 289 -10.60 11.70 7.29
C ARG A 289 -11.41 10.60 6.58
N GLN A 290 -11.55 9.43 7.20
CA GLN A 290 -12.30 8.33 6.60
C GLN A 290 -13.80 8.62 6.52
N GLN A 291 -14.41 9.22 7.54
CA GLN A 291 -15.81 9.65 7.51
C GLN A 291 -16.09 10.62 6.35
N ARG A 292 -15.19 11.58 6.08
CA ARG A 292 -15.31 12.48 4.93
C ARG A 292 -15.30 11.73 3.60
N ARG A 293 -14.36 10.80 3.41
CA ARG A 293 -14.30 9.95 2.20
C ARG A 293 -15.56 9.12 2.02
N LEU A 294 -16.08 8.52 3.09
CA LEU A 294 -17.34 7.77 3.04
C LEU A 294 -18.53 8.67 2.71
N ALA A 295 -18.58 9.89 3.22
CA ALA A 295 -19.66 10.85 2.90
C ALA A 295 -19.60 11.31 1.43
N GLU A 296 -18.40 11.53 0.88
CA GLU A 296 -18.22 11.81 -0.55
C GLU A 296 -18.67 10.63 -1.40
N ARG A 297 -18.32 9.40 -1.01
CA ARG A 297 -18.74 8.18 -1.71
C ARG A 297 -20.26 7.98 -1.66
N ASP A 298 -20.88 8.21 -0.50
CA ASP A 298 -22.33 8.14 -0.33
C ASP A 298 -23.06 9.15 -1.25
N ARG A 299 -22.58 10.40 -1.30
CA ARG A 299 -23.07 11.42 -2.24
C ARG A 299 -22.94 10.97 -3.69
N ALA A 300 -21.78 10.41 -4.07
CA ALA A 300 -21.54 9.95 -5.43
C ALA A 300 -22.48 8.78 -5.82
N LEU A 301 -22.69 7.82 -4.92
CA LEU A 301 -23.65 6.73 -5.11
C LEU A 301 -25.09 7.26 -5.21
N GLY A 302 -25.46 8.22 -4.36
CA GLY A 302 -26.78 8.85 -4.42
C GLY A 302 -27.06 9.57 -5.74
N LEU A 303 -26.05 10.26 -6.30
CA LEU A 303 -26.16 10.87 -7.63
C LEU A 303 -26.30 9.81 -8.74
N LEU A 304 -25.56 8.70 -8.66
CA LEU A 304 -25.69 7.59 -9.60
C LEU A 304 -27.07 6.95 -9.54
N ARG A 305 -27.57 6.66 -8.33
CA ARG A 305 -28.89 6.07 -8.13
C ARG A 305 -29.99 6.95 -8.69
N LYS A 306 -29.94 8.28 -8.46
CA LYS A 306 -30.87 9.23 -9.08
C LYS A 306 -30.82 9.17 -10.61
N LYS A 307 -29.63 9.09 -11.21
CA LYS A 307 -29.46 8.96 -12.67
C LYS A 307 -30.00 7.66 -13.24
N VAL A 308 -29.88 6.55 -12.50
CA VAL A 308 -30.40 5.23 -12.87
C VAL A 308 -31.92 5.21 -12.76
N ARG A 309 -32.49 5.82 -11.70
CA ARG A 309 -33.95 5.96 -11.54
C ARG A 309 -34.59 6.74 -12.68
N VAL A 310 -34.02 7.88 -13.06
CA VAL A 310 -34.50 8.66 -14.21
C VAL A 310 -34.46 7.81 -15.48
N LEU A 311 -33.35 7.11 -15.73
CA LEU A 311 -33.21 6.23 -16.90
C LEU A 311 -34.26 5.11 -16.91
N ARG A 312 -34.56 4.52 -15.74
CA ARG A 312 -35.57 3.49 -15.59
C ARG A 312 -36.95 4.02 -15.98
N ASP A 313 -37.30 5.20 -15.49
CA ASP A 313 -38.60 5.83 -15.75
C ASP A 313 -38.74 6.22 -17.23
N GLU A 314 -37.68 6.77 -17.85
CA GLU A 314 -37.62 7.03 -19.31
C GLU A 314 -37.78 5.73 -20.12
N THR A 315 -37.09 4.67 -19.73
CA THR A 315 -37.15 3.37 -20.43
C THR A 315 -38.54 2.75 -20.34
N LYS A 316 -39.19 2.85 -19.17
CA LYS A 316 -40.56 2.38 -18.98
C LYS A 316 -41.52 3.09 -19.93
N GLN A 317 -41.43 4.42 -19.99
CA GLN A 317 -42.29 5.23 -20.87
C GLN A 317 -42.08 4.86 -22.36
N ILE A 318 -40.83 4.67 -22.79
CA ILE A 318 -40.54 4.27 -24.19
C ILE A 318 -41.14 2.90 -24.50
N ILE A 319 -41.04 1.93 -23.58
CA ILE A 319 -41.63 0.59 -23.76
C ILE A 319 -43.15 0.68 -23.84
N GLU A 320 -43.79 1.48 -22.98
CA GLU A 320 -45.26 1.68 -23.00
C GLU A 320 -45.74 2.28 -24.33
N ILE A 321 -45.01 3.27 -24.89
CA ILE A 321 -45.32 3.85 -26.20
C ILE A 321 -45.18 2.81 -27.33
N LEU A 322 -44.14 1.97 -27.28
CA LEU A 322 -43.93 0.90 -28.25
C LEU A 322 -45.04 -0.17 -28.17
N ASP A 323 -45.43 -0.56 -26.96
CA ASP A 323 -46.53 -1.51 -26.73
C ASP A 323 -47.88 -0.92 -27.21
N GLU A 324 -48.12 0.39 -27.06
CA GLU A 324 -49.30 1.06 -27.64
C GLU A 324 -49.27 1.02 -29.18
N GLY A 325 -48.10 1.23 -29.78
CA GLY A 325 -47.90 1.11 -31.23
C GLY A 325 -48.23 -0.30 -31.75
N HIS A 326 -47.75 -1.34 -31.07
CA HIS A 326 -48.13 -2.72 -31.35
C HIS A 326 -49.63 -2.95 -31.18
N GLY A 327 -50.24 -2.38 -30.14
CA GLY A 327 -51.69 -2.45 -29.93
C GLY A 327 -52.50 -1.86 -31.10
N LYS A 328 -52.06 -0.73 -31.67
CA LYS A 328 -52.67 -0.14 -32.88
C LYS A 328 -52.52 -1.06 -34.09
N ALA A 329 -51.34 -1.63 -34.30
CA ALA A 329 -51.08 -2.56 -35.40
C ALA A 329 -51.95 -3.83 -35.31
N ILE A 330 -52.09 -4.40 -34.11
CA ILE A 330 -52.97 -5.56 -33.86
C ILE A 330 -54.41 -5.20 -34.19
N ARG A 331 -54.91 -4.03 -33.76
CA ARG A 331 -56.29 -3.59 -34.09
C ARG A 331 -56.49 -3.47 -35.60
N VAL A 332 -55.56 -2.83 -36.32
CA VAL A 332 -55.63 -2.69 -37.78
C VAL A 332 -55.62 -4.07 -38.46
N PHE A 333 -54.70 -4.96 -38.06
CA PHE A 333 -54.65 -6.32 -38.58
C PHE A 333 -55.97 -7.05 -38.34
N THR A 334 -56.51 -6.99 -37.12
CA THR A 334 -57.75 -7.68 -36.76
C THR A 334 -58.94 -7.16 -37.58
N ILE A 335 -59.02 -5.85 -37.82
CA ILE A 335 -60.04 -5.25 -38.70
C ILE A 335 -59.91 -5.81 -40.12
N VAL A 336 -58.71 -5.77 -40.70
CA VAL A 336 -58.44 -6.31 -42.05
C VAL A 336 -58.82 -7.79 -42.11
N THR A 337 -58.36 -8.59 -41.15
CA THR A 337 -58.67 -10.02 -41.04
C THR A 337 -60.19 -10.25 -40.95
N LEU A 338 -60.93 -9.52 -40.13
CA LEU A 338 -62.38 -9.66 -39.98
C LEU A 338 -63.15 -9.37 -41.27
N PHE A 339 -62.68 -8.43 -42.10
CA PHE A 339 -63.31 -8.13 -43.37
C PHE A 339 -62.96 -9.13 -44.47
N PHE A 340 -61.72 -9.63 -44.52
CA PHE A 340 -61.22 -10.43 -45.64
C PHE A 340 -61.25 -11.96 -45.42
N LEU A 341 -61.39 -12.46 -44.19
CA LEU A 341 -61.52 -13.92 -43.96
C LEU A 341 -62.91 -14.52 -44.24
N PRO A 342 -64.03 -13.79 -44.07
CA PRO A 342 -65.35 -14.31 -44.42
C PRO A 342 -65.71 -14.19 -45.91
N LEU A 343 -64.96 -13.37 -46.66
CA LEU A 343 -65.04 -13.22 -48.12
C LEU A 343 -64.15 -14.27 -48.79
#